data_AF-A0A2H1JYE8-F1
#
_entry.id   AF-A0A2H1JYE8-F1
#
_cell.length_a   1.000
_cell.length_b   1.000
_cell.length_c   1.000
_cell.angle_alpha   90.00
_cell.angle_beta   90.00
_cell.angle_gamma   90.00
#
_symmetry.space_group_name_H-M   'P 1'
#
loop_
_entity.id
_entity.type
_entity.pdbx_description
1 polymer ?
#
loop_
_entity_poly.entity_id
_entity_poly.type
_entity_poly.pdbx_seq_one_letter_code
_entity_poly.pdbx_strand_id
1 'polypeptide(L)'
;MRLRPLALLSAAALLATTTACVSTPDETRPQPRPSVSREEVTPIEKPDDAPKVSIVDSSPGGAKDTDPLWQGLAEAAEKKTEAYLKVYVHTGNPEVPDSGETTVTADSPDSVSVTVDSKNVDDGASPFLLIHGTFEVEEIGNSAYTLKTVDDEDIPELDPKGPDDAKRCTADDAQDRIGLAADDLAEDPGRREEFRQQWGGSPRVWWGIQMTAISLGEEGGVAGDYLTEACGEFLQ
;
A
#
# COMPACT_ATOMS: atom_id res chain seq x y z
N MET A 1 -58.78 -51.81 -53.37
CA MET A 1 -58.01 -53.08 -53.24
C MET A 1 -56.55 -52.72 -53.37
N ARG A 2 -55.61 -52.98 -52.45
CA ARG A 2 -55.56 -53.82 -51.26
C ARG A 2 -54.75 -53.09 -50.18
N LEU A 3 -55.10 -53.39 -48.94
CA LEU A 3 -54.49 -52.95 -47.69
C LEU A 3 -53.31 -53.86 -47.30
N ARG A 4 -52.28 -53.21 -46.70
CA ARG A 4 -51.47 -53.64 -45.53
C ARG A 4 -50.38 -54.73 -45.74
N PRO A 5 -49.40 -54.90 -44.81
CA PRO A 5 -48.73 -53.92 -43.90
C PRO A 5 -47.23 -54.26 -43.55
N LEU A 6 -46.67 -53.44 -42.65
CA LEU A 6 -45.68 -53.74 -41.57
C LEU A 6 -44.20 -54.01 -41.93
N ALA A 7 -43.32 -53.12 -41.47
CA ALA A 7 -42.48 -53.40 -40.29
C ALA A 7 -41.78 -52.12 -39.80
N LEU A 8 -41.96 -51.84 -38.51
CA LEU A 8 -41.22 -50.85 -37.73
C LEU A 8 -39.75 -51.24 -37.62
N LEU A 9 -38.86 -50.26 -37.61
CA LEU A 9 -37.61 -50.31 -36.85
C LEU A 9 -37.30 -48.92 -36.31
N SER A 10 -37.43 -48.80 -35.00
CA SER A 10 -37.04 -47.64 -34.18
C SER A 10 -35.53 -47.45 -34.21
N ALA A 11 -35.08 -46.21 -34.42
CA ALA A 11 -33.76 -45.77 -34.01
C ALA A 11 -33.92 -44.41 -33.31
N ALA A 12 -33.98 -44.44 -31.98
CA ALA A 12 -33.82 -43.25 -31.17
C ALA A 12 -32.34 -42.85 -31.24
N ALA A 13 -32.04 -41.76 -31.94
CA ALA A 13 -30.73 -41.12 -31.87
C ALA A 13 -30.64 -40.39 -30.51
N LEU A 14 -30.00 -41.04 -29.54
CA LEU A 14 -29.48 -40.37 -28.36
C LEU A 14 -28.35 -39.44 -28.83
N LEU A 15 -28.65 -38.15 -28.96
CA LEU A 15 -27.63 -37.11 -29.04
C LEU A 15 -26.93 -37.06 -27.69
N ALA A 16 -25.83 -37.81 -27.57
CA ALA A 16 -24.85 -37.62 -26.52
C ALA A 16 -24.19 -36.26 -26.76
N THR A 17 -24.64 -35.23 -26.05
CA THR A 17 -23.90 -33.98 -25.91
C THR A 17 -22.66 -34.29 -25.09
N THR A 18 -21.58 -34.70 -25.76
CA THR A 18 -20.25 -34.62 -25.20
C THR A 18 -19.97 -33.14 -24.98
N THR A 19 -20.15 -32.66 -23.75
CA THR A 19 -19.44 -31.48 -23.27
C THR A 19 -17.96 -31.82 -23.36
N ALA A 20 -17.37 -31.54 -24.52
CA ALA A 20 -15.94 -31.51 -24.65
C ALA A 20 -15.46 -30.51 -23.60
N CYS A 21 -14.72 -30.99 -22.60
CA CYS A 21 -13.94 -30.14 -21.74
C CYS A 21 -13.02 -29.35 -22.67
N VAL A 22 -13.38 -28.10 -22.96
CA VAL A 22 -12.52 -27.18 -23.68
C VAL A 22 -11.28 -27.06 -22.81
N SER A 23 -10.17 -27.62 -23.28
CA SER A 23 -8.87 -27.42 -22.66
C SER A 23 -8.60 -25.93 -22.72
N THR A 24 -8.82 -25.21 -21.62
CA THR A 24 -8.32 -23.86 -21.46
C THR A 24 -6.81 -23.92 -21.70
N PRO A 25 -6.25 -23.16 -22.65
CA PRO A 25 -4.81 -23.00 -22.79
C PRO A 25 -4.21 -22.72 -21.41
N ASP A 26 -3.05 -23.28 -21.08
CA ASP A 26 -2.38 -23.02 -19.79
C ASP A 26 -2.21 -21.51 -19.53
N GLU A 27 -2.12 -20.69 -20.58
CA GLU A 27 -2.09 -19.23 -20.53
C GLU A 27 -3.36 -18.56 -19.95
N THR A 28 -4.51 -19.24 -19.96
CA THR A 28 -5.78 -18.76 -19.37
C THR A 28 -6.08 -19.35 -18.01
N ARG A 29 -5.23 -20.26 -17.51
CA ARG A 29 -5.37 -20.78 -16.16
C ARG A 29 -4.89 -19.71 -15.18
N PRO A 30 -5.68 -19.34 -14.17
CA PRO A 30 -5.20 -18.46 -13.11
C PRO A 30 -3.89 -19.03 -12.56
N GLN A 31 -2.86 -18.17 -12.47
CA GLN A 31 -1.60 -18.53 -11.85
C GLN A 31 -1.90 -19.10 -10.45
N PRO A 32 -1.31 -20.25 -10.07
CA PRO A 32 -1.54 -20.80 -8.74
C PRO A 32 -1.04 -19.78 -7.70
N ARG A 33 -1.94 -19.35 -6.81
CA ARG A 33 -1.61 -18.44 -5.71
C ARG A 33 -0.43 -19.01 -4.90
N PRO A 34 0.66 -18.25 -4.69
CA PRO A 34 1.78 -18.69 -3.89
C PRO A 34 1.35 -19.11 -2.48
N SER A 35 1.94 -20.19 -1.96
CA SER A 35 1.65 -20.70 -0.62
C SER A 35 2.72 -20.21 0.36
N VAL A 36 2.56 -18.99 0.85
CA VAL A 36 3.44 -18.39 1.87
C VAL A 36 2.86 -18.56 3.28
N SER A 37 3.71 -18.57 4.31
CA SER A 37 3.25 -18.57 5.69
C SER A 37 2.57 -17.25 6.06
N ARG A 38 1.61 -17.30 7.00
CA ARG A 38 0.95 -16.09 7.49
C ARG A 38 1.95 -15.15 8.19
N GLU A 39 1.72 -13.86 8.03
CA GLU A 39 2.40 -12.81 8.80
C GLU A 39 1.95 -12.88 10.27
N GLU A 40 2.91 -12.75 11.18
CA GLU A 40 2.63 -12.53 12.59
C GLU A 40 2.44 -11.04 12.84
N VAL A 41 1.32 -10.67 13.47
CA VAL A 41 1.02 -9.27 13.82
C VAL A 41 1.08 -9.11 15.31
N THR A 42 1.92 -8.19 15.77
CA THR A 42 1.85 -7.65 17.14
C THR A 42 1.09 -6.33 17.08
N PRO A 43 -0.14 -6.25 17.62
CA PRO A 43 -0.89 -5.00 17.66
C PRO A 43 -0.09 -3.91 18.38
N ILE A 44 -0.16 -2.70 17.84
CA ILE A 44 0.47 -1.52 18.42
C ILE A 44 -0.48 -0.93 19.46
N GLU A 45 -0.09 -0.97 20.73
CA GLU A 45 -0.84 -0.28 21.79
C GLU A 45 -0.43 1.19 21.82
N LYS A 46 -1.38 2.09 21.62
CA LYS A 46 -1.14 3.53 21.69
C LYS A 46 -0.92 3.95 23.16
N PRO A 47 0.23 4.57 23.50
CA PRO A 47 0.44 5.14 24.82
C PRO A 47 -0.60 6.22 25.17
N ASP A 48 -0.97 6.32 26.45
CA ASP A 48 -1.97 7.28 26.93
C ASP A 48 -1.57 8.76 26.71
N ASP A 49 -0.27 9.02 26.61
CA ASP A 49 0.35 10.33 26.40
C ASP A 49 0.63 10.66 24.93
N ALA A 50 0.45 9.72 24.00
CA ALA A 50 0.63 9.98 22.58
C ALA A 50 -0.44 10.97 22.04
N PRO A 51 -0.07 11.90 21.13
CA PRO A 51 -1.03 12.81 20.51
C PRO A 51 -2.22 12.08 19.90
N LYS A 52 -3.43 12.63 19.99
CA LYS A 52 -4.65 11.92 19.52
C LYS A 52 -4.58 11.53 18.06
N VAL A 53 -4.04 12.41 17.23
CA VAL A 53 -3.68 12.12 15.84
C VAL A 53 -2.24 11.64 15.82
N SER A 54 -2.02 10.40 15.39
CA SER A 54 -0.69 9.81 15.21
C SER A 54 -0.66 9.11 13.87
N ILE A 55 0.32 9.44 13.04
CA ILE A 55 0.49 8.88 11.71
C ILE A 55 1.88 8.24 11.66
N VAL A 56 1.92 6.91 11.76
CA VAL A 56 3.14 6.12 11.64
C VAL A 56 2.97 5.18 10.45
N ASP A 57 3.49 5.60 9.30
CA ASP A 57 3.10 5.06 8.01
C ASP A 57 4.08 5.41 6.87
N SER A 58 3.80 4.88 5.69
CA SER A 58 4.41 5.31 4.44
C SER A 58 3.31 5.86 3.54
N SER A 59 3.40 7.13 3.16
CA SER A 59 2.40 7.77 2.32
C SER A 59 2.52 7.23 0.88
N PRO A 60 1.44 6.67 0.31
CA PRO A 60 1.40 6.38 -1.12
C PRO A 60 1.19 7.65 -1.97
N GLY A 61 0.94 8.80 -1.33
CA GLY A 61 0.42 9.99 -2.00
C GLY A 61 -0.99 9.78 -2.55
N GLY A 62 -1.38 10.60 -3.51
CA GLY A 62 -2.72 10.54 -4.10
C GLY A 62 -3.75 11.37 -3.34
N ALA A 63 -5.01 11.12 -3.67
CA ALA A 63 -6.15 11.84 -3.12
C ALA A 63 -6.33 11.61 -1.61
N LYS A 64 -7.06 12.53 -0.97
CA LYS A 64 -7.30 12.52 0.48
C LYS A 64 -7.95 11.22 0.98
N ASP A 65 -8.77 10.55 0.20
CA ASP A 65 -9.43 9.31 0.59
C ASP A 65 -8.50 8.08 0.56
N THR A 66 -7.34 8.18 -0.10
CA THR A 66 -6.34 7.11 -0.19
C THR A 66 -5.09 7.37 0.65
N ASP A 67 -4.73 8.63 0.90
CA ASP A 67 -3.51 8.99 1.63
C ASP A 67 -3.75 9.25 3.14
N PRO A 68 -3.22 8.42 4.05
CA PRO A 68 -3.39 8.59 5.48
C PRO A 68 -2.67 9.82 6.03
N LEU A 69 -1.58 10.26 5.38
CA LEU A 69 -0.91 11.50 5.77
C LEU A 69 -1.88 12.66 5.62
N TRP A 70 -2.53 12.80 4.46
CA TRP A 70 -3.53 13.83 4.25
C TRP A 70 -4.74 13.69 5.20
N GLN A 71 -5.25 12.48 5.41
CA GLN A 71 -6.38 12.25 6.33
C GLN A 71 -6.07 12.73 7.75
N GLY A 72 -4.92 12.32 8.29
CA GLY A 72 -4.53 12.69 9.65
C GLY A 72 -4.19 14.18 9.78
N LEU A 73 -3.52 14.79 8.79
CA LEU A 73 -3.27 16.23 8.80
C LEU A 73 -4.58 17.04 8.75
N ALA A 74 -5.53 16.64 7.91
CA ALA A 74 -6.82 17.28 7.85
C ALA A 74 -7.60 17.13 9.17
N GLU A 75 -7.57 15.94 9.77
CA GLU A 75 -8.19 15.72 11.09
C GLU A 75 -7.57 16.60 12.17
N ALA A 76 -6.24 16.69 12.21
CA ALA A 76 -5.52 17.50 13.18
C ALA A 76 -5.83 19.00 13.02
N ALA A 77 -5.84 19.50 11.78
CA ALA A 77 -6.19 20.89 11.47
C ALA A 77 -7.64 21.21 11.84
N GLU A 78 -8.60 20.34 11.48
CA GLU A 78 -10.03 20.51 11.78
C GLU A 78 -10.27 20.56 13.30
N LYS A 79 -9.64 19.64 14.03
CA LYS A 79 -9.81 19.52 15.50
C LYS A 79 -8.92 20.48 16.28
N LYS A 80 -7.99 21.17 15.61
CA LYS A 80 -6.96 22.03 16.23
C LYS A 80 -6.18 21.28 17.31
N THR A 81 -5.73 20.08 16.96
CA THR A 81 -4.93 19.23 17.83
C THR A 81 -3.57 18.99 17.22
N GLU A 82 -2.57 18.72 18.06
CA GLU A 82 -1.26 18.27 17.61
C GLU A 82 -1.34 16.92 16.91
N ALA A 83 -0.46 16.72 15.93
CA ALA A 83 -0.26 15.46 15.23
C ALA A 83 1.16 14.95 15.46
N TYR A 84 1.29 13.70 15.89
CA TYR A 84 2.56 12.98 15.81
C TYR A 84 2.70 12.39 14.40
N LEU A 85 3.83 12.66 13.75
CA LEU A 85 4.18 12.08 12.46
C LEU A 85 5.46 11.26 12.61
N LYS A 86 5.46 10.11 11.96
CA LYS A 86 6.65 9.36 11.55
C LYS A 86 6.32 8.73 10.21
N VAL A 87 6.42 9.55 9.17
CA VAL A 87 5.85 9.26 7.86
C VAL A 87 6.93 9.31 6.80
N TYR A 88 7.09 8.19 6.09
CA TYR A 88 7.93 8.11 4.90
C TYR A 88 7.16 8.59 3.69
N VAL A 89 7.76 9.48 2.89
CA VAL A 89 7.20 10.02 1.66
C VAL A 89 8.19 9.79 0.53
N HIS A 90 7.78 9.01 -0.47
CA HIS A 90 8.53 8.86 -1.71
C HIS A 90 8.37 10.13 -2.55
N THR A 91 9.48 10.75 -2.97
CA THR A 91 9.44 12.03 -3.71
C THR A 91 10.36 12.01 -4.93
N GLY A 92 9.92 12.66 -6.00
CA GLY A 92 10.72 12.89 -7.20
C GLY A 92 11.78 13.98 -7.02
N ASN A 93 11.75 14.74 -5.93
CA ASN A 93 12.77 15.74 -5.57
C ASN A 93 13.13 15.63 -4.08
N PRO A 94 14.05 14.74 -3.70
CA PRO A 94 14.40 14.46 -2.31
C PRO A 94 15.41 15.45 -1.70
N GLU A 95 15.60 16.64 -2.28
CA GLU A 95 16.56 17.60 -1.75
C GLU A 95 16.02 18.28 -0.48
N VAL A 96 16.73 18.08 0.64
CA VAL A 96 16.44 18.74 1.92
C VAL A 96 17.51 19.80 2.20
N PRO A 97 17.13 21.07 2.45
CA PRO A 97 18.10 22.12 2.76
C PRO A 97 18.67 21.96 4.18
N ASP A 98 19.94 22.32 4.37
CA ASP A 98 20.64 22.27 5.67
C ASP A 98 19.94 23.07 6.80
N SER A 99 19.09 24.04 6.45
CA SER A 99 18.33 24.84 7.42
C SER A 99 17.12 25.52 6.77
N GLY A 100 16.13 25.87 7.60
CA GLY A 100 14.92 26.57 7.18
C GLY A 100 13.76 25.61 7.01
N GLU A 101 12.84 25.94 6.12
CA GLU A 101 11.69 25.09 5.82
C GLU A 101 11.91 24.36 4.49
N THR A 102 11.38 23.14 4.41
CA THR A 102 11.27 22.38 3.17
C THR A 102 9.82 21.98 2.94
N THR A 103 9.46 21.74 1.68
CA THR A 103 8.14 21.22 1.32
C THR A 103 8.29 19.84 0.72
N VAL A 104 7.72 18.85 1.40
CA VAL A 104 7.69 17.47 0.98
C VAL A 104 6.35 17.19 0.30
N THR A 105 6.36 16.53 -0.85
CA THR A 105 5.16 16.13 -1.59
C THR A 105 5.45 14.77 -2.22
N ALA A 106 4.51 13.84 -2.09
CA ALA A 106 4.64 12.54 -2.73
C ALA A 106 4.67 12.69 -4.26
N ASP A 107 5.38 11.80 -4.95
CA ASP A 107 5.51 11.82 -6.41
C ASP A 107 4.29 11.30 -7.17
N SER A 108 3.24 10.90 -6.44
CA SER A 108 1.92 10.59 -6.97
C SER A 108 1.11 11.85 -7.32
N PRO A 109 0.29 11.86 -8.39
CA PRO A 109 -0.63 12.95 -8.69
C PRO A 109 -1.60 13.24 -7.53
N ASP A 110 -2.13 14.47 -7.48
CA ASP A 110 -3.12 14.91 -6.48
C ASP A 110 -2.69 14.73 -5.01
N SER A 111 -1.39 14.63 -4.73
CA SER A 111 -0.85 14.44 -3.37
C SER A 111 -0.89 15.70 -2.51
N VAL A 112 -0.91 15.48 -1.19
CA VAL A 112 -0.74 16.55 -0.19
C VAL A 112 0.69 17.10 -0.19
N SER A 113 0.82 18.41 -0.02
CA SER A 113 2.10 19.08 0.22
C SER A 113 2.24 19.45 1.69
N VAL A 114 3.39 19.13 2.28
CA VAL A 114 3.69 19.37 3.70
C VAL A 114 4.93 20.24 3.82
N THR A 115 4.76 21.46 4.32
CA THR A 115 5.86 22.37 4.65
C THR A 115 6.24 22.21 6.12
N VAL A 116 7.51 21.94 6.40
CA VAL A 116 8.03 21.66 7.75
C VAL A 116 9.48 22.14 7.87
N ASP A 117 9.96 22.38 9.11
CA ASP A 117 11.38 22.65 9.37
C ASP A 117 12.24 21.48 8.86
N SER A 118 13.31 21.79 8.12
CA SER A 118 14.17 20.78 7.51
C SER A 118 14.88 19.89 8.53
N LYS A 119 15.04 20.34 9.78
CA LYS A 119 15.60 19.51 10.87
C LYS A 119 14.71 18.32 11.24
N ASN A 120 13.43 18.36 10.88
CA ASN A 120 12.43 17.32 11.13
C ASN A 120 12.23 16.40 9.91
N VAL A 121 13.12 16.50 8.91
CA VAL A 121 13.11 15.68 7.70
C VAL A 121 14.44 14.95 7.56
N ASP A 122 14.39 13.62 7.56
CA ASP A 122 15.55 12.75 7.31
C ASP A 122 15.55 12.29 5.85
N ASP A 123 16.67 12.47 5.15
CA ASP A 123 16.89 12.12 3.75
C ASP A 123 17.83 10.91 3.57
N GLY A 124 18.25 10.26 4.66
CA GLY A 124 19.18 9.12 4.65
C GLY A 124 18.66 7.89 3.91
N ALA A 125 17.35 7.84 3.64
CA ALA A 125 16.70 6.78 2.87
C ALA A 125 16.23 7.23 1.47
N SER A 126 16.74 8.36 0.95
CA SER A 126 16.41 8.92 -0.37
C SER A 126 16.26 7.86 -1.47
N PRO A 127 15.21 7.92 -2.32
CA PRO A 127 14.23 9.01 -2.50
C PRO A 127 13.09 9.05 -1.46
N PHE A 128 13.15 8.24 -0.40
CA PHE A 128 12.19 8.29 0.69
C PHE A 128 12.64 9.30 1.75
N LEU A 129 11.89 10.39 1.89
CA LEU A 129 12.08 11.35 2.99
C LEU A 129 11.22 10.94 4.19
N LEU A 130 11.78 10.98 5.39
CA LEU A 130 11.05 10.74 6.63
C LEU A 130 10.74 12.07 7.32
N ILE A 131 9.45 12.39 7.45
CA ILE A 131 8.98 13.50 8.30
C ILE A 131 8.70 12.92 9.69
N HIS A 132 9.34 13.46 10.74
CA HIS A 132 9.17 12.95 12.10
C HIS A 132 9.12 14.03 13.19
N GLY A 133 8.27 13.80 14.20
CA GLY A 133 8.06 14.68 15.35
C GLY A 133 6.58 14.91 15.67
N THR A 134 6.31 15.79 16.63
CA THR A 134 4.96 16.26 16.99
C THR A 134 4.77 17.71 16.55
N PHE A 135 3.65 17.99 15.90
CA PHE A 135 3.42 19.27 15.22
C PHE A 135 2.06 19.89 15.53
N GLU A 136 2.04 21.21 15.63
CA GLU A 136 0.85 22.01 15.35
C GLU A 136 0.63 22.02 13.83
N VAL A 137 -0.59 21.66 13.40
CA VAL A 137 -0.94 21.53 11.97
C VAL A 137 -1.82 22.70 11.53
N GLU A 138 -1.37 23.45 10.51
CA GLU A 138 -2.15 24.51 9.88
C GLU A 138 -2.45 24.15 8.41
N GLU A 139 -3.73 24.17 8.04
CA GLU A 139 -4.16 24.05 6.65
C GLU A 139 -4.04 25.43 5.97
N ILE A 140 -3.18 25.52 4.95
CA ILE A 140 -2.96 26.76 4.17
C ILE A 140 -3.66 26.73 2.81
N GLY A 141 -4.19 25.57 2.42
CA GLY A 141 -5.02 25.35 1.25
C GLY A 141 -5.53 23.91 1.22
N ASN A 142 -6.47 23.62 0.31
CA ASN A 142 -7.20 22.34 0.31
C ASN A 142 -6.31 21.08 0.35
N SER A 143 -5.08 21.15 -0.19
CA SER A 143 -4.10 20.06 -0.25
C SER A 143 -2.71 20.45 0.26
N ALA A 144 -2.61 21.49 1.08
CA ALA A 144 -1.33 22.01 1.56
C ALA A 144 -1.38 22.36 3.05
N TYR A 145 -0.39 21.87 3.80
CA TYR A 145 -0.29 22.03 5.24
C TYR A 145 1.08 22.57 5.64
N THR A 146 1.10 23.42 6.67
CA THR A 146 2.33 23.86 7.34
C THR A 146 2.38 23.23 8.73
N LEU A 147 3.54 22.70 9.09
CA LEU A 147 3.80 22.05 10.36
C LEU A 147 4.73 22.90 11.20
N LYS A 148 4.29 23.23 12.41
CA LYS A 148 5.14 23.89 13.40
C LYS A 148 5.53 22.89 14.47
N THR A 149 6.84 22.66 14.62
CA THR A 149 7.39 21.70 15.57
C THR A 149 7.05 22.07 17.01
N VAL A 150 6.42 21.14 17.71
CA VAL A 150 6.17 21.18 19.16
C VAL A 150 7.24 20.37 19.88
N ASP A 151 7.51 19.17 19.35
CA ASP A 151 8.52 18.22 19.84
C ASP A 151 9.14 17.51 18.63
N ASP A 152 10.44 17.21 18.69
CA ASP A 152 11.17 16.47 17.65
C ASP A 152 11.58 15.05 18.07
N GLU A 153 11.15 14.62 19.26
CA GLU A 153 11.38 13.25 19.75
C GLU A 153 10.42 12.23 19.11
N ASP A 154 10.94 11.00 18.95
CA ASP A 154 10.19 9.85 18.44
C ASP A 154 9.44 9.11 19.55
N ILE A 155 8.31 8.49 19.21
CA ILE A 155 7.51 7.64 20.10
C ILE A 155 7.62 6.17 19.62
N PRO A 156 8.68 5.44 20.01
CA PRO A 156 9.00 4.11 19.46
C PRO A 156 7.95 3.03 19.78
N GLU A 157 7.10 3.26 20.77
CA GLU A 157 5.95 2.40 21.09
C GLU A 157 4.95 2.35 19.93
N LEU A 158 4.87 3.42 19.12
CA LEU A 158 3.97 3.50 17.96
C LEU A 158 4.53 2.86 16.69
N ASP A 159 5.82 2.47 16.68
CA ASP A 159 6.44 1.85 15.52
C ASP A 159 5.89 0.43 15.27
N PRO A 160 5.44 0.12 14.03
CA PRO A 160 5.09 -1.23 13.64
C PRO A 160 6.23 -2.21 13.91
N LYS A 161 5.87 -3.39 14.43
CA LYS A 161 6.85 -4.44 14.73
C LYS A 161 6.97 -5.36 13.53
N GLY A 162 8.19 -5.67 13.11
CA GLY A 162 8.44 -6.58 12.00
C GLY A 162 9.87 -6.52 11.51
N PRO A 163 10.21 -7.31 10.47
CA PRO A 163 11.45 -7.16 9.74
C PRO A 163 11.56 -5.77 9.11
N ASP A 164 12.79 -5.33 8.86
CA ASP A 164 13.12 -4.12 8.10
C ASP A 164 13.08 -4.41 6.58
N ASP A 165 13.19 -3.34 5.76
CA ASP A 165 13.16 -3.45 4.30
C ASP A 165 14.20 -4.45 3.77
N ALA A 166 15.42 -4.42 4.30
CA ALA A 166 16.49 -5.33 3.89
C ALA A 166 16.12 -6.80 4.12
N LYS A 167 15.59 -7.14 5.30
CA LYS A 167 15.17 -8.51 5.61
C LYS A 167 13.96 -8.93 4.78
N ARG A 168 13.00 -8.04 4.52
CA ARG A 168 11.83 -8.35 3.67
C ARG A 168 12.25 -8.61 2.23
N CYS A 169 13.11 -7.77 1.67
CA CYS A 169 13.54 -7.87 0.27
C CYS A 169 14.49 -9.03 -0.02
N THR A 170 15.25 -9.49 0.98
CA THR A 170 16.24 -10.58 0.81
C THR A 170 15.76 -11.95 1.27
N ALA A 171 14.52 -12.05 1.76
CA ALA A 171 13.94 -13.34 2.14
C ALA A 171 13.76 -14.26 0.91
N ASP A 172 13.89 -15.57 1.12
CA ASP A 172 13.77 -16.58 0.05
C ASP A 172 12.40 -16.53 -0.68
N ASP A 173 11.35 -16.10 0.02
CA ASP A 173 9.99 -15.95 -0.52
C ASP A 173 9.55 -14.49 -0.72
N ALA A 174 10.51 -13.54 -0.74
CA ALA A 174 10.23 -12.11 -0.78
C ALA A 174 9.28 -11.69 -1.92
N GLN A 175 9.59 -12.08 -3.17
CA GLN A 175 8.78 -11.69 -4.33
C GLN A 175 7.35 -12.20 -4.24
N ASP A 176 7.19 -13.51 -3.95
CA ASP A 176 5.88 -14.14 -3.83
C ASP A 176 5.06 -13.54 -2.68
N ARG A 177 5.70 -13.28 -1.54
CA ARG A 177 5.03 -12.78 -0.33
C ARG A 177 4.63 -11.32 -0.45
N ILE A 178 5.51 -10.46 -0.95
CA ILE A 178 5.24 -9.02 -1.14
C ILE A 178 4.22 -8.83 -2.26
N GLY A 179 4.37 -9.56 -3.38
CA GLY A 179 3.40 -9.54 -4.47
C GLY A 179 2.01 -9.97 -4.01
N LEU A 180 1.93 -11.07 -3.25
CA LEU A 180 0.66 -11.53 -2.70
C LEU A 180 0.02 -10.52 -1.75
N ALA A 181 0.82 -9.78 -0.98
CA ALA A 181 0.31 -8.74 -0.10
C ALA A 181 -0.30 -7.57 -0.88
N ALA A 182 0.31 -7.18 -2.01
CA ALA A 182 -0.25 -6.17 -2.90
C ALA A 182 -1.56 -6.64 -3.56
N ASP A 183 -1.60 -7.88 -4.05
CA ASP A 183 -2.82 -8.48 -4.62
C ASP A 183 -3.96 -8.53 -3.59
N ASP A 184 -3.68 -9.04 -2.38
CA ASP A 184 -4.68 -9.13 -1.32
C ASP A 184 -5.18 -7.74 -0.87
N LEU A 185 -4.31 -6.71 -0.87
CA LEU A 185 -4.70 -5.34 -0.55
C LEU A 185 -5.52 -4.70 -1.68
N ALA A 186 -5.22 -5.02 -2.95
CA ALA A 186 -6.02 -4.57 -4.09
C ALA A 186 -7.43 -5.19 -4.08
N GLU A 187 -7.53 -6.47 -3.70
CA GLU A 187 -8.81 -7.18 -3.57
C GLU A 187 -9.65 -6.66 -2.39
N ASP A 188 -9.01 -6.29 -1.28
CA ASP A 188 -9.69 -5.77 -0.08
C ASP A 188 -8.97 -4.55 0.53
N PRO A 189 -9.16 -3.34 -0.04
CA PRO A 189 -8.55 -2.11 0.47
C PRO A 189 -8.95 -1.78 1.92
N GLY A 190 -10.08 -2.32 2.39
CA GLY A 190 -10.57 -2.12 3.76
C GLY A 190 -9.64 -2.73 4.83
N ARG A 191 -8.74 -3.64 4.44
CA ARG A 191 -7.75 -4.26 5.33
C ARG A 191 -6.46 -3.47 5.47
N ARG A 192 -6.34 -2.28 4.87
CA ARG A 192 -5.12 -1.46 4.89
C ARG A 192 -4.46 -1.37 6.27
N GLU A 193 -5.22 -1.10 7.33
CA GLU A 193 -4.65 -0.98 8.69
C GLU A 193 -4.05 -2.30 9.20
N GLU A 194 -4.65 -3.44 8.86
CA GLU A 194 -4.09 -4.75 9.15
C GLU A 194 -2.75 -4.95 8.43
N PHE A 195 -2.69 -4.58 7.14
CA PHE A 195 -1.47 -4.65 6.34
C PHE A 195 -0.40 -3.67 6.84
N ARG A 196 -0.77 -2.45 7.23
CA ARG A 196 0.15 -1.47 7.82
C ARG A 196 0.80 -2.04 9.08
N GLN A 197 0.06 -2.78 9.91
CA GLN A 197 0.64 -3.45 11.09
C GLN A 197 1.60 -4.60 10.72
N GLN A 198 1.36 -5.30 9.61
CA GLN A 198 2.23 -6.39 9.13
C GLN A 198 3.50 -5.88 8.44
N TRP A 199 3.38 -4.79 7.69
CA TRP A 199 4.37 -4.35 6.70
C TRP A 199 5.03 -3.02 7.07
N GLY A 200 4.44 -2.22 7.95
CA GLY A 200 4.93 -0.88 8.29
C GLY A 200 6.30 -0.85 8.99
N GLY A 201 6.83 -2.00 9.43
CA GLY A 201 8.22 -2.12 9.90
C GLY A 201 9.24 -2.05 8.75
N SER A 202 8.77 -2.12 7.50
CA SER A 202 9.52 -2.00 6.26
C SER A 202 8.90 -0.89 5.40
N PRO A 203 9.22 0.39 5.67
CA PRO A 203 8.55 1.53 5.05
C PRO A 203 8.59 1.53 3.52
N ARG A 204 9.72 1.15 2.91
CA ARG A 204 9.84 1.13 1.45
C ARG A 204 9.02 0.01 0.85
N VAL A 205 9.09 -1.19 1.45
CA VAL A 205 8.28 -2.34 1.02
C VAL A 205 6.79 -2.05 1.20
N TRP A 206 6.40 -1.42 2.31
CA TRP A 206 5.01 -1.06 2.57
C TRP A 206 4.50 -0.02 1.57
N TRP A 207 5.30 1.00 1.23
CA TRP A 207 4.99 1.90 0.13
C TRP A 207 4.80 1.14 -1.19
N GLY A 208 5.71 0.23 -1.54
CA GLY A 208 5.63 -0.56 -2.77
C GLY A 208 4.36 -1.42 -2.85
N ILE A 209 3.97 -2.05 -1.74
CA ILE A 209 2.71 -2.81 -1.62
C ILE A 209 1.51 -1.92 -1.89
N GLN A 210 1.43 -0.75 -1.25
CA GLN A 210 0.33 0.19 -1.43
C GLN A 210 0.24 0.70 -2.88
N MET A 211 1.36 1.12 -3.47
CA MET A 211 1.40 1.63 -4.84
C MET A 211 1.02 0.55 -5.86
N THR A 212 1.48 -0.67 -5.65
CA THR A 212 1.10 -1.81 -6.50
C THR A 212 -0.39 -2.12 -6.37
N ALA A 213 -0.93 -2.14 -5.15
CA ALA A 213 -2.34 -2.39 -4.90
C ALA A 213 -3.25 -1.31 -5.52
N ILE A 214 -2.87 -0.03 -5.39
CA ILE A 214 -3.56 1.11 -6.01
C ILE A 214 -3.57 0.93 -7.53
N SER A 215 -2.42 0.65 -8.12
CA SER A 215 -2.28 0.47 -9.57
C SER A 215 -3.09 -0.71 -10.12
N LEU A 216 -3.20 -1.81 -9.37
CA LEU A 216 -4.05 -2.96 -9.73
C LEU A 216 -5.54 -2.64 -9.63
N GLY A 217 -5.94 -1.69 -8.77
CA GLY A 217 -7.33 -1.26 -8.59
C GLY A 217 -7.85 -0.31 -9.69
N GLU A 218 -6.97 0.26 -10.51
CA GLU A 218 -7.34 1.15 -11.61
C GLU A 218 -7.94 0.38 -12.81
N GLU A 219 -8.80 1.03 -13.60
CA GLU A 219 -9.44 0.39 -14.77
C GLU A 219 -8.38 0.01 -15.83
N GLY A 220 -8.16 -1.30 -16.01
CA GLY A 220 -7.11 -1.81 -16.88
C GLY A 220 -5.71 -1.77 -16.25
N GLY A 221 -5.65 -1.63 -14.93
CA GLY A 221 -4.44 -1.56 -14.11
C GLY A 221 -3.49 -2.73 -14.35
N VAL A 222 -2.19 -2.41 -14.39
CA VAL A 222 -1.09 -3.37 -14.39
C VAL A 222 -0.17 -2.98 -13.24
N ALA A 223 0.32 -3.94 -12.48
CA ALA A 223 1.29 -3.66 -11.42
C ALA A 223 2.47 -2.86 -11.98
N GLY A 224 2.67 -1.64 -11.47
CA GLY A 224 3.87 -0.86 -11.73
C GLY A 224 5.11 -1.53 -11.14
N ASP A 225 6.30 -1.00 -11.46
CA ASP A 225 7.59 -1.54 -11.00
C ASP A 225 7.91 -1.19 -9.53
N TYR A 226 6.91 -0.82 -8.73
CA TYR A 226 7.05 -0.28 -7.38
C TYR A 226 7.67 -1.28 -6.40
N LEU A 227 7.43 -2.58 -6.57
CA LEU A 227 8.06 -3.61 -5.72
C LEU A 227 9.55 -3.74 -6.01
N THR A 228 9.94 -3.63 -7.28
CA THR A 228 11.36 -3.61 -7.67
C THR A 228 12.04 -2.36 -7.15
N GLU A 229 11.37 -1.21 -7.24
CA GLU A 229 11.88 0.06 -6.72
C GLU A 229 12.07 0.01 -5.19
N ALA A 230 11.07 -0.45 -4.45
CA ALA A 230 11.13 -0.63 -3.01
C ALA A 230 12.31 -1.51 -2.56
N CYS A 231 12.59 -2.57 -3.31
CA CYS A 231 13.65 -3.53 -2.98
C CYS A 231 14.99 -3.31 -3.70
N GLY A 232 15.08 -2.35 -4.62
CA GLY A 232 16.20 -2.24 -5.56
C GLY A 232 17.57 -2.01 -4.91
N GLU A 233 17.61 -1.38 -3.74
CA GLU A 233 18.85 -1.18 -2.96
C GLU A 233 19.36 -2.50 -2.34
N PHE A 234 18.48 -3.46 -2.04
CA PHE A 234 18.81 -4.66 -1.26
C PHE A 234 19.06 -5.90 -2.12
N LEU A 235 18.75 -5.83 -3.42
CA LEU A 235 18.88 -6.94 -4.37
C LEU A 235 20.21 -6.93 -5.14
N GLN A 236 21.18 -6.09 -4.75
CA GLN A 236 22.48 -5.91 -5.40
C GLN A 236 23.58 -6.82 -4.83
#